data_AF-A0A2N3DKV7-F1
#
_entry.id   AF-A0A2N3DKV7-F1
#
_cell.length_a   1.000
_cell.length_b   1.000
_cell.length_c   1.000
_cell.angle_alpha   90.00
_cell.angle_beta   90.00
_cell.angle_gamma   90.00
#
_symmetry.space_group_name_H-M   'P 1'
#
loop_
_entity.id
_entity.type
_entity.pdbx_description
1 polymer ?
#
loop_
_entity_poly.entity_id
_entity_poly.type
_entity_poly.pdbx_seq_one_letter_code
_entity_poly.pdbx_strand_id
1 'polypeptide(L)'
;MIPAIFGLSGPQLTADERAFFRDADPAGYILFGRNCASREQLRSLTDDLRSIHGRDHLLVSIDQEGGRVARLRPPLWSAYPCGEAFDRLYELAPASAIEAARANATAMGQELSAMGITVDYHPPLDLRFPGAHDVIGDRALGRDPMQVAALGRAILDGLAAGGVAGCIKHMPGHGRSDVDTHKALPTVTASAADLEADIAPFRALNQALIGMTGHLL
;
A
#
# COMPACT_ATOMS: atom_id res chain seq x y z
N MET A 1 -17.51 -12.74 -12.41
CA MET A 1 -16.55 -11.83 -11.75
C MET A 1 -15.79 -11.04 -12.79
N ILE A 2 -15.81 -9.72 -12.70
CA ILE A 2 -15.04 -8.82 -13.58
C ILE A 2 -13.71 -8.41 -12.92
N PRO A 3 -12.65 -8.12 -13.70
CA PRO A 3 -11.36 -7.71 -13.16
C PRO A 3 -11.35 -6.23 -12.73
N ALA A 4 -12.25 -5.87 -11.81
CA ALA A 4 -12.40 -4.50 -11.30
C ALA A 4 -12.33 -4.47 -9.77
N ILE A 5 -11.76 -3.38 -9.25
CA ILE A 5 -11.79 -3.01 -7.84
C ILE A 5 -12.58 -1.71 -7.73
N PHE A 6 -13.67 -1.69 -6.95
CA PHE A 6 -14.50 -0.50 -6.79
C PHE A 6 -14.30 0.17 -5.43
N GLY A 7 -14.42 1.50 -5.40
CA GLY A 7 -14.54 2.27 -4.16
C GLY A 7 -15.99 2.34 -3.69
N LEU A 8 -16.17 2.76 -2.44
CA LEU A 8 -17.49 3.00 -1.85
C LEU A 8 -17.70 4.48 -1.54
N SER A 9 -18.96 4.91 -1.55
CA SER A 9 -19.35 6.29 -1.28
C SER A 9 -19.16 6.70 0.18
N GLY A 10 -19.43 5.81 1.14
CA GLY A 10 -19.42 6.14 2.57
C GLY A 10 -19.18 4.93 3.50
N PRO A 11 -19.50 5.07 4.80
CA PRO A 11 -19.22 4.05 5.82
C PRO A 11 -20.20 2.86 5.81
N GLN A 12 -21.27 2.92 5.03
CA GLN A 12 -22.26 1.84 4.93
C GLN A 12 -22.65 1.67 3.47
N LEU A 13 -22.98 0.45 3.08
CA LEU A 13 -23.52 0.18 1.74
C LEU A 13 -24.92 0.75 1.61
N THR A 14 -25.14 1.53 0.56
CA THR A 14 -26.48 1.88 0.10
C THR A 14 -27.17 0.68 -0.57
N ALA A 15 -28.49 0.73 -0.71
CA ALA A 15 -29.24 -0.28 -1.46
C ALA A 15 -28.78 -0.33 -2.92
N ASP A 16 -28.50 0.83 -3.53
CA ASP A 16 -28.05 0.95 -4.91
C ASP A 16 -26.64 0.39 -5.10
N GLU A 17 -25.70 0.69 -4.21
CA GLU A 17 -24.36 0.08 -4.24
C GLU A 17 -24.46 -1.44 -4.08
N ARG A 18 -25.31 -1.94 -3.18
CA ARG A 18 -25.49 -3.38 -2.98
C ARG A 18 -26.07 -4.05 -4.24
N ALA A 19 -27.03 -3.42 -4.91
CA ALA A 19 -27.57 -3.92 -6.17
C ALA A 19 -26.51 -3.91 -7.27
N PHE A 20 -25.85 -2.76 -7.47
CA PHE A 20 -24.79 -2.61 -8.46
C PHE A 20 -23.64 -3.61 -8.26
N PHE A 21 -23.14 -3.77 -7.03
CA PHE A 21 -22.03 -4.69 -6.76
C PHE A 21 -22.41 -6.15 -6.96
N ARG A 22 -23.67 -6.53 -6.68
CA ARG A 22 -24.18 -7.88 -6.97
C ARG A 22 -24.19 -8.16 -8.46
N ASP A 23 -24.65 -7.20 -9.26
CA ASP A 23 -24.76 -7.35 -10.71
C ASP A 23 -23.39 -7.27 -11.40
N ALA A 24 -22.54 -6.32 -10.99
CA ALA A 24 -21.22 -6.11 -11.57
C ALA A 24 -20.24 -7.23 -11.21
N ASP A 25 -20.40 -7.84 -10.04
CA ASP A 25 -19.56 -8.93 -9.54
C ASP A 25 -18.04 -8.62 -9.60
N PRO A 26 -17.54 -7.57 -8.91
CA PRO A 26 -16.13 -7.18 -8.96
C PRO A 26 -15.20 -8.20 -8.26
N ALA A 27 -13.93 -8.17 -8.67
CA ALA A 27 -12.86 -8.91 -7.99
C ALA A 27 -12.63 -8.43 -6.55
N GLY A 28 -12.97 -7.17 -6.26
CA GLY A 28 -12.82 -6.63 -4.92
C GLY A 28 -13.18 -5.16 -4.78
N TYR A 29 -12.76 -4.61 -3.64
CA TYR A 29 -13.09 -3.26 -3.22
C TYR A 29 -11.86 -2.54 -2.65
N ILE A 30 -11.86 -1.21 -2.71
CA ILE A 30 -10.86 -0.35 -2.06
C ILE A 30 -11.54 0.59 -1.06
N LEU A 31 -11.01 0.63 0.16
CA LEU A 31 -11.46 1.48 1.24
C LEU A 31 -10.60 2.76 1.30
N PHE A 32 -11.26 3.88 1.56
CA PHE A 32 -10.66 5.18 1.84
C PHE A 32 -11.07 5.66 3.22
N GLY A 33 -10.45 6.74 3.72
CA GLY A 33 -10.75 7.28 5.06
C GLY A 33 -12.23 7.59 5.28
N ARG A 34 -12.97 7.99 4.23
CA ARG A 34 -14.43 8.23 4.29
C ARG A 34 -15.26 6.98 4.62
N ASN A 35 -14.69 5.79 4.47
CA ASN A 35 -15.35 4.52 4.76
C ASN A 35 -15.07 4.02 6.20
N CYS A 36 -14.21 4.71 6.95
CA CYS A 36 -13.67 4.26 8.24
C CYS A 36 -14.13 5.18 9.38
N ALA A 37 -15.23 4.85 10.05
CA ALA A 37 -15.82 5.63 11.13
C ALA A 37 -15.53 5.06 12.53
N SER A 38 -15.61 3.72 12.69
CA SER A 38 -15.20 3.01 13.91
C SER A 38 -14.73 1.61 13.57
N ARG A 39 -14.16 0.88 14.54
CA ARG A 39 -13.71 -0.51 14.35
C ARG A 39 -14.88 -1.44 14.04
N GLU A 40 -15.96 -1.31 14.79
CA GLU A 40 -17.18 -2.12 14.65
C GLU A 40 -17.87 -1.83 13.32
N GLN A 41 -18.00 -0.55 12.96
CA GLN A 41 -18.58 -0.16 11.68
C GLN A 41 -17.74 -0.67 10.51
N LEU A 42 -16.42 -0.49 10.56
CA LEU A 42 -15.53 -0.91 9.47
C LEU A 42 -15.57 -2.43 9.29
N ARG A 43 -15.55 -3.19 10.39
CA ARG A 43 -15.74 -4.63 10.36
C ARG A 43 -17.07 -5.01 9.69
N SER A 44 -18.18 -4.41 10.14
CA SER A 44 -19.51 -4.64 9.57
C SER A 44 -19.55 -4.34 8.07
N LEU A 45 -18.92 -3.26 7.62
CA LEU A 45 -18.84 -2.91 6.20
C LEU A 45 -18.12 -3.99 5.37
N THR A 46 -16.99 -4.51 5.87
CA THR A 46 -16.26 -5.57 5.14
C THR A 46 -17.02 -6.90 5.13
N ASP A 47 -17.75 -7.23 6.20
CA ASP A 47 -18.60 -8.41 6.26
C ASP A 47 -19.80 -8.28 5.31
N ASP A 48 -20.38 -7.09 5.22
CA ASP A 48 -21.41 -6.76 4.25
C ASP A 48 -20.92 -6.95 2.81
N LEU A 49 -19.72 -6.46 2.47
CA LEU A 49 -19.12 -6.65 1.14
C LEU A 49 -18.89 -8.14 0.81
N ARG A 50 -18.42 -8.93 1.78
CA ARG A 50 -18.27 -10.38 1.63
C ARG A 50 -19.61 -11.07 1.40
N SER A 51 -20.66 -10.64 2.12
CA SER A 51 -21.99 -11.24 2.03
C SER A 51 -22.65 -11.10 0.66
N ILE A 52 -22.26 -10.09 -0.15
CA ILE A 52 -22.81 -9.91 -1.50
C ILE A 52 -22.46 -11.10 -2.40
N HIS A 53 -21.22 -11.60 -2.28
CA HIS A 53 -20.65 -12.59 -3.20
C HIS A 53 -20.40 -13.96 -2.58
N GLY A 54 -20.39 -14.05 -1.24
CA GLY A 54 -20.11 -15.31 -0.53
C GLY A 54 -18.69 -15.85 -0.74
N ARG A 55 -17.72 -14.97 -1.06
CA ARG A 55 -16.33 -15.36 -1.31
C ARG A 55 -15.50 -15.34 -0.04
N ASP A 56 -14.85 -16.47 0.25
CA ASP A 56 -13.89 -16.57 1.36
C ASP A 56 -12.65 -15.68 1.14
N HIS A 57 -12.24 -15.49 -0.12
CA HIS A 57 -11.04 -14.73 -0.51
C HIS A 57 -11.39 -13.45 -1.31
N LEU A 58 -12.33 -12.65 -0.80
CA LEU A 58 -12.62 -11.34 -1.39
C LEU A 58 -11.46 -10.36 -1.19
N LEU A 59 -11.04 -9.66 -2.24
CA LEU A 59 -10.07 -8.57 -2.13
C LEU A 59 -10.75 -7.34 -1.52
N VAL A 60 -10.34 -6.98 -0.30
CA VAL A 60 -10.73 -5.73 0.36
C VAL A 60 -9.44 -5.01 0.67
N SER A 61 -9.19 -3.94 -0.08
CA SER A 61 -7.91 -3.23 -0.13
C SER A 61 -7.95 -1.88 0.57
N ILE A 62 -6.79 -1.39 1.02
CA ILE A 62 -6.61 -0.06 1.61
C ILE A 62 -5.22 0.49 1.28
N ASP A 63 -4.97 1.78 1.53
CA ASP A 63 -3.63 2.37 1.56
C ASP A 63 -3.23 2.71 3.00
N GLN A 64 -2.45 1.85 3.65
CA GLN A 64 -2.01 2.02 5.02
C GLN A 64 -0.48 1.96 5.14
N GLU A 65 0.25 2.82 4.43
CA GLU A 65 1.73 2.83 4.47
C GLU A 65 2.31 3.34 5.81
N GLY A 66 1.57 4.21 6.50
CA GLY A 66 2.06 4.96 7.66
C GLY A 66 2.33 6.44 7.35
N GLY A 67 2.54 7.24 8.40
CA GLY A 67 2.68 8.69 8.30
C GLY A 67 1.47 9.34 7.61
N ARG A 68 1.73 10.12 6.54
CA ARG A 68 0.65 10.83 5.82
C ARG A 68 -0.25 9.91 4.98
N VAL A 69 0.25 8.76 4.53
CA VAL A 69 -0.54 7.76 3.79
C VAL A 69 -1.06 6.70 4.76
N ALA A 70 -2.11 7.09 5.48
CA ALA A 70 -2.84 6.23 6.40
C ALA A 70 -4.32 6.58 6.30
N ARG A 71 -5.19 5.61 6.06
CA ARG A 71 -6.65 5.78 6.11
C ARG A 71 -7.17 5.56 7.53
N LEU A 72 -6.59 4.60 8.24
CA LEU A 72 -6.85 4.34 9.66
C LEU A 72 -5.86 5.16 10.50
N ARG A 73 -6.37 6.03 11.37
CA ARG A 73 -5.56 7.00 12.12
C ARG A 73 -5.94 7.07 13.61
N PRO A 74 -5.03 7.55 14.49
CA PRO A 74 -5.36 7.88 15.87
C PRO A 74 -6.53 8.87 15.99
N PRO A 75 -7.28 8.85 17.11
CA PRO A 75 -7.06 8.00 18.29
C PRO A 75 -7.65 6.58 18.18
N LEU A 76 -8.39 6.28 17.12
CA LEU A 76 -9.12 5.02 16.98
C LEU A 76 -8.21 3.85 16.57
N TRP A 77 -7.17 4.14 15.79
CA TRP A 77 -6.20 3.19 15.27
C TRP A 77 -4.76 3.58 15.61
N SER A 78 -3.85 2.62 15.49
CA SER A 78 -2.44 2.82 15.79
C SER A 78 -1.79 3.86 14.87
N ALA A 79 -0.83 4.61 15.40
CA ALA A 79 0.03 5.48 14.60
C ALA A 79 1.22 4.67 14.09
N TYR A 80 1.30 4.47 12.78
CA TYR A 80 2.45 3.83 12.13
C TYR A 80 3.38 4.89 11.53
N PRO A 81 4.71 4.74 11.66
CA PRO A 81 5.69 5.67 11.09
C PRO A 81 5.70 5.59 9.55
N CYS A 82 6.16 6.66 8.89
CA CYS A 82 6.43 6.64 7.45
C CYS A 82 7.73 5.90 7.11
N GLY A 83 7.94 5.63 5.82
CA GLY A 83 9.13 4.92 5.31
C GLY A 83 10.46 5.56 5.74
N GLU A 84 10.51 6.88 5.82
CA GLU A 84 11.70 7.63 6.25
C GLU A 84 12.20 7.25 7.65
N ALA A 85 11.31 6.85 8.57
CA ALA A 85 11.72 6.42 9.89
C ALA A 85 12.58 5.14 9.82
N PHE A 86 12.23 4.22 8.93
CA PHE A 86 13.00 2.99 8.71
C PHE A 86 14.28 3.25 7.92
N ASP A 87 14.24 4.17 6.96
CA ASP A 87 15.43 4.66 6.23
C ASP A 87 16.50 5.18 7.21
N ARG A 88 16.11 6.12 8.08
CA ARG A 88 17.01 6.70 9.09
C ARG A 88 17.52 5.66 10.08
N LEU A 89 16.70 4.67 10.44
CA LEU A 89 17.15 3.57 11.30
C LEU A 89 18.13 2.65 10.55
N TYR A 90 17.95 2.45 9.25
CA TYR A 90 18.83 1.62 8.44
C TYR A 90 20.24 2.22 8.35
N GLU A 91 20.35 3.54 8.23
CA GLU A 91 21.65 4.24 8.27
C GLU A 91 22.43 3.98 9.57
N LEU A 92 21.74 3.77 10.69
CA LEU A 92 22.34 3.55 12.01
C LEU A 92 22.56 2.07 12.32
N ALA A 93 21.59 1.22 12.00
CA ALA A 93 21.55 -0.19 12.35
C ALA A 93 20.69 -0.98 11.34
N PRO A 94 21.28 -1.41 10.20
CA PRO A 94 20.54 -2.07 9.12
C PRO A 94 19.69 -3.27 9.57
N ALA A 95 20.27 -4.16 10.39
CA ALA A 95 19.56 -5.33 10.90
C ALA A 95 18.36 -4.97 11.78
N SER A 96 18.52 -3.96 12.65
CA SER A 96 17.44 -3.46 13.50
C SER A 96 16.35 -2.76 12.70
N ALA A 97 16.70 -2.06 11.63
CA ALA A 97 15.73 -1.41 10.74
C ALA A 97 14.85 -2.42 10.01
N ILE A 98 15.45 -3.49 9.49
CA ILE A 98 14.74 -4.59 8.83
C ILE A 98 13.75 -5.24 9.80
N GLU A 99 14.19 -5.57 11.01
CA GLU A 99 13.31 -6.19 12.00
C GLU A 99 12.23 -5.23 12.53
N ALA A 100 12.55 -3.93 12.67
CA ALA A 100 11.56 -2.92 13.02
C ALA A 100 10.49 -2.77 11.92
N ALA A 101 10.88 -2.76 10.65
CA ALA A 101 9.95 -2.69 9.52
C ALA A 101 9.05 -3.92 9.46
N ARG A 102 9.61 -5.12 9.69
CA ARG A 102 8.85 -6.38 9.78
C ARG A 102 7.85 -6.35 10.92
N ALA A 103 8.28 -6.01 12.14
CA ALA A 103 7.41 -5.96 13.32
C ALA A 103 6.28 -4.93 13.16
N ASN A 104 6.60 -3.76 12.60
CA ASN A 104 5.63 -2.72 12.29
C ASN A 104 4.57 -3.22 11.31
N ALA A 105 4.99 -3.83 10.21
CA ALA A 105 4.11 -4.38 9.20
C ALA A 105 3.26 -5.56 9.72
N THR A 106 3.79 -6.39 10.61
CA THR A 106 3.00 -7.43 11.31
C THR A 106 1.89 -6.83 12.15
N ALA A 107 2.22 -5.83 12.98
CA ALA A 107 1.21 -5.16 13.82
C ALA A 107 0.14 -4.45 12.97
N MET A 108 0.56 -3.82 11.87
CA MET A 108 -0.34 -3.21 10.90
C MET A 108 -1.25 -4.26 10.23
N GLY A 109 -0.68 -5.35 9.72
CA GLY A 109 -1.43 -6.44 9.10
C GLY A 109 -2.47 -7.05 10.04
N GLN A 110 -2.13 -7.23 11.32
CA GLN A 110 -3.07 -7.72 12.34
C GLN A 110 -4.23 -6.74 12.58
N GLU A 111 -3.95 -5.44 12.66
CA GLU A 111 -5.00 -4.42 12.82
C GLU A 111 -5.92 -4.37 11.59
N LEU A 112 -5.36 -4.46 10.39
CA LEU A 112 -6.10 -4.49 9.13
C LEU A 112 -6.95 -5.76 8.98
N SER A 113 -6.38 -6.95 9.26
CA SER A 113 -7.11 -8.22 9.12
C SER A 113 -8.25 -8.34 10.13
N ALA A 114 -8.08 -7.77 11.34
CA ALA A 114 -9.17 -7.67 12.31
C ALA A 114 -10.37 -6.89 11.75
N MET A 115 -10.13 -5.86 10.93
CA MET A 115 -11.15 -5.07 10.23
C MET A 115 -11.65 -5.72 8.95
N GLY A 116 -11.22 -6.94 8.63
CA GLY A 116 -11.62 -7.67 7.44
C GLY A 116 -10.94 -7.20 6.15
N ILE A 117 -9.87 -6.42 6.24
CA ILE A 117 -9.06 -6.02 5.09
C ILE A 117 -8.11 -7.17 4.73
N THR A 118 -7.97 -7.47 3.43
CA THR A 118 -7.17 -8.61 2.94
C THR A 118 -5.97 -8.17 2.09
N VAL A 119 -5.96 -6.92 1.62
CA VAL A 119 -4.86 -6.33 0.87
C VAL A 119 -4.51 -4.96 1.44
N ASP A 120 -3.23 -4.69 1.57
CA ASP A 120 -2.73 -3.33 1.77
C ASP A 120 -1.84 -2.94 0.61
N TYR A 121 -2.04 -1.75 0.06
CA TYR A 121 -1.19 -1.21 -0.98
C TYR A 121 0.12 -0.68 -0.38
N HIS A 122 0.93 -1.58 0.17
CA HIS A 122 2.20 -1.31 0.83
C HIS A 122 3.12 -2.53 0.64
N PRO A 123 4.43 -2.39 0.36
CA PRO A 123 5.27 -1.18 0.43
C PRO A 123 5.50 -0.40 -0.89
N PRO A 124 5.77 0.92 -0.80
CA PRO A 124 6.45 1.63 -1.87
C PRO A 124 7.92 1.20 -1.95
N LEU A 125 8.39 0.85 -3.15
CA LEU A 125 9.77 0.52 -3.48
C LEU A 125 10.45 1.62 -4.32
N ASP A 126 9.82 2.79 -4.40
CA ASP A 126 10.37 3.96 -5.08
C ASP A 126 11.61 4.48 -4.33
N LEU A 127 12.71 4.69 -5.05
CA LEU A 127 13.91 5.29 -4.48
C LEU A 127 13.73 6.79 -4.24
N ARG A 128 14.37 7.34 -3.22
CA ARG A 128 14.39 8.79 -3.00
C ARG A 128 15.55 9.44 -3.74
N PHE A 129 15.23 10.41 -4.60
CA PHE A 129 16.23 11.22 -5.31
C PHE A 129 16.22 12.69 -4.86
N PRO A 130 17.40 13.35 -4.76
CA PRO A 130 17.46 14.79 -4.56
C PRO A 130 16.77 15.55 -5.72
N GLY A 131 15.96 16.55 -5.38
CA GLY A 131 15.26 17.39 -6.37
C GLY A 131 13.98 16.78 -6.97
N ALA A 132 13.66 15.52 -6.65
CA ALA A 132 12.37 14.92 -7.01
C ALA A 132 11.22 15.54 -6.20
N HIS A 133 10.01 15.43 -6.72
CA HIS A 133 8.80 15.90 -6.06
C HIS A 133 8.53 15.12 -4.77
N ASP A 134 7.93 15.79 -3.79
CA ASP A 134 7.50 15.22 -2.51
C ASP A 134 6.31 14.23 -2.63
N VAL A 135 5.98 13.73 -3.82
CA VAL A 135 4.88 12.76 -4.00
C VAL A 135 5.26 11.38 -3.43
N ILE A 136 6.54 11.02 -3.54
CA ILE A 136 7.14 9.92 -2.80
C ILE A 136 7.61 10.45 -1.44
N GLY A 137 8.57 11.39 -1.43
CA GLY A 137 8.98 12.08 -0.21
C GLY A 137 9.30 11.14 0.95
N ASP A 138 8.69 11.40 2.10
CA ASP A 138 8.82 10.63 3.35
C ASP A 138 8.33 9.16 3.28
N ARG A 139 7.66 8.76 2.20
CA ARG A 139 7.17 7.39 1.97
C ARG A 139 8.29 6.44 1.55
N ALA A 140 9.35 6.95 0.93
CA ALA A 140 10.46 6.13 0.45
C ALA A 140 11.21 5.45 1.62
N LEU A 141 11.60 4.19 1.39
CA LEU A 141 12.36 3.37 2.33
C LEU A 141 13.89 3.61 2.27
N GLY A 142 14.35 4.45 1.34
CA GLY A 142 15.76 4.76 1.18
C GLY A 142 16.11 5.30 -0.20
N ARG A 143 17.41 5.46 -0.44
CA ARG A 143 18.00 5.89 -1.72
C ARG A 143 18.75 4.76 -2.44
N ASP A 144 19.17 3.75 -1.68
CA ASP A 144 19.90 2.59 -2.19
C ASP A 144 18.93 1.45 -2.59
N PRO A 145 19.07 0.86 -3.78
CA PRO A 145 18.20 -0.23 -4.23
C PRO A 145 18.18 -1.45 -3.30
N MET A 146 19.31 -1.85 -2.71
CA MET A 146 19.36 -3.02 -1.85
C MET A 146 18.69 -2.76 -0.50
N GLN A 147 18.89 -1.56 0.06
CA GLN A 147 18.18 -1.12 1.26
C GLN A 147 16.67 -1.16 1.05
N VAL A 148 16.18 -0.56 -0.04
CA VAL A 148 14.75 -0.51 -0.35
C VAL A 148 14.19 -1.92 -0.57
N ALA A 149 14.93 -2.80 -1.25
CA ALA A 149 14.53 -4.21 -1.40
C ALA A 149 14.49 -4.95 -0.05
N ALA A 150 15.45 -4.72 0.84
CA ALA A 150 15.51 -5.39 2.15
C ALA A 150 14.37 -4.96 3.07
N LEU A 151 14.12 -3.65 3.18
CA LEU A 151 13.01 -3.12 3.97
C LEU A 151 11.66 -3.48 3.33
N GLY A 152 11.55 -3.42 2.00
CA GLY A 152 10.36 -3.82 1.27
C GLY A 152 10.01 -5.31 1.48
N ARG A 153 11.00 -6.21 1.44
CA ARG A 153 10.80 -7.63 1.78
C ARG A 153 10.29 -7.79 3.22
N ALA A 154 10.91 -7.10 4.17
CA ALA A 154 10.53 -7.17 5.58
C ALA A 154 9.07 -6.75 5.80
N ILE A 155 8.62 -5.71 5.11
CA ILE A 155 7.24 -5.24 5.14
C ILE A 155 6.29 -6.27 4.52
N LEU A 156 6.60 -6.80 3.34
CA LEU A 156 5.77 -7.83 2.70
C LEU A 156 5.59 -9.06 3.59
N ASP A 157 6.68 -9.53 4.20
CA ASP A 157 6.66 -10.68 5.11
C ASP A 157 5.84 -10.37 6.38
N GLY A 158 5.97 -9.15 6.92
CA GLY A 158 5.21 -8.72 8.10
C GLY A 158 3.71 -8.62 7.81
N LEU A 159 3.31 -7.98 6.72
CA LEU A 159 1.90 -7.93 6.29
C LEU A 159 1.33 -9.35 6.14
N ALA A 160 2.06 -10.24 5.48
CA ALA A 160 1.64 -11.63 5.30
C ALA A 160 1.48 -12.36 6.65
N ALA A 161 2.39 -12.15 7.60
CA ALA A 161 2.28 -12.68 8.97
C ALA A 161 1.09 -12.10 9.74
N GLY A 162 0.67 -10.87 9.42
CA GLY A 162 -0.56 -10.24 9.94
C GLY A 162 -1.85 -10.68 9.25
N GLY A 163 -1.76 -11.50 8.19
CA GLY A 163 -2.90 -12.00 7.43
C GLY A 163 -3.34 -11.11 6.26
N VAL A 164 -2.47 -10.21 5.80
CA VAL A 164 -2.76 -9.24 4.72
C VAL A 164 -1.75 -9.38 3.60
N ALA A 165 -2.20 -9.40 2.35
CA ALA A 165 -1.29 -9.37 1.20
C ALA A 165 -0.78 -7.95 0.96
N GLY A 166 0.54 -7.79 0.81
CA GLY A 166 1.17 -6.53 0.41
C GLY A 166 1.23 -6.34 -1.11
N CYS A 167 1.48 -5.10 -1.52
CA CYS A 167 1.59 -4.70 -2.92
C CYS A 167 2.82 -3.81 -3.15
N ILE A 168 3.68 -4.21 -4.08
CA ILE A 168 4.86 -3.42 -4.46
C ILE A 168 4.44 -2.27 -5.38
N LYS A 169 4.91 -1.04 -5.11
CA LYS A 169 4.55 0.14 -5.91
C LYS A 169 5.64 1.22 -5.95
N HIS A 170 5.71 2.10 -6.93
CA HIS A 170 4.93 2.10 -8.17
C HIS A 170 5.86 1.70 -9.32
N MET A 171 5.69 0.50 -9.87
CA MET A 171 6.57 -0.04 -10.91
C MET A 171 6.60 0.85 -12.16
N PRO A 172 7.77 1.03 -12.81
CA PRO A 172 9.08 0.48 -12.45
C PRO A 172 9.88 1.34 -11.45
N GLY A 173 9.30 2.45 -10.95
CA GLY A 173 9.91 3.37 -10.01
C GLY A 173 9.43 4.81 -10.25
N HIS A 174 8.76 5.38 -9.26
CA HIS A 174 8.19 6.73 -9.27
C HIS A 174 9.10 7.77 -8.58
N GLY A 175 10.23 7.31 -8.04
CA GLY A 175 11.16 8.12 -7.25
C GLY A 175 11.70 9.37 -7.94
N ARG A 176 11.75 9.37 -9.28
CA ARG A 176 12.34 10.43 -10.12
C ARG A 176 11.34 11.49 -10.59
N SER A 177 10.06 11.34 -10.30
CA SER A 177 9.05 12.29 -10.75
C SER A 177 9.28 13.68 -10.16
N ASP A 178 9.22 14.70 -11.01
CA ASP A 178 9.38 16.12 -10.66
C ASP A 178 8.05 16.83 -10.39
N VAL A 179 6.93 16.17 -10.69
CA VAL A 179 5.57 16.64 -10.43
C VAL A 179 4.74 15.62 -9.64
N ASP A 180 3.68 16.12 -9.03
CA ASP A 180 2.62 15.29 -8.44
C ASP A 180 1.82 14.59 -9.55
N THR A 181 1.90 13.27 -9.63
CA THR A 181 1.15 12.46 -10.62
C THR A 181 -0.36 12.58 -10.52
N HIS A 182 -0.89 13.07 -9.39
CA HIS A 182 -2.31 13.35 -9.25
C HIS A 182 -2.73 14.60 -10.03
N LYS A 183 -1.78 15.44 -10.46
CA LYS A 183 -2.03 16.75 -11.08
C LYS A 183 -1.53 16.85 -12.51
N ALA A 184 -0.48 16.11 -12.85
CA ALA A 184 0.11 16.08 -14.19
C ALA A 184 0.76 14.72 -14.46
N LEU A 185 0.90 14.36 -15.73
CA LEU A 185 1.64 13.16 -16.15
C LEU A 185 3.13 13.49 -16.25
N PRO A 186 3.99 13.03 -15.32
CA PRO A 186 5.44 13.22 -15.40
C PRO A 186 6.02 12.38 -16.54
N THR A 187 7.12 12.89 -17.10
CA THR A 187 7.97 12.13 -18.02
C THR A 187 9.35 11.98 -17.40
N VAL A 188 9.76 10.74 -17.12
CA VAL A 188 11.08 10.44 -16.57
C VAL A 188 12.07 10.33 -17.73
N THR A 189 12.96 11.31 -17.85
CA THR A 189 13.94 11.40 -18.94
C THR A 189 15.28 10.69 -18.64
N ALA A 190 15.32 9.93 -17.54
CA ALA A 190 16.51 9.17 -17.13
C ALA A 190 16.88 8.12 -18.19
N SER A 191 18.17 7.82 -18.32
CA SER A 191 18.62 6.80 -19.26
C SER A 191 18.20 5.41 -18.79
N ALA A 192 18.14 4.43 -19.70
CA ALA A 192 17.88 3.04 -19.31
C ALA A 192 18.88 2.52 -18.25
N ALA A 193 20.15 2.96 -18.31
CA ALA A 193 21.16 2.61 -17.32
C ALA A 193 20.86 3.23 -15.94
N ASP A 194 20.35 4.45 -15.89
CA ASP A 194 19.96 5.09 -14.63
C ASP A 194 18.72 4.45 -14.01
N LEU A 195 17.76 4.03 -14.85
CA LEU A 195 16.54 3.36 -14.42
C LEU A 195 16.78 1.95 -13.86
N GLU A 196 17.94 1.33 -14.12
CA GLU A 196 18.26 0.03 -13.53
C GLU A 196 18.28 0.08 -12.00
N ALA A 197 18.66 1.21 -11.41
CA ALA A 197 18.59 1.41 -9.96
C ALA A 197 17.13 1.39 -9.47
N ASP A 198 16.24 2.11 -10.14
CA ASP A 198 14.81 2.19 -9.83
C ASP A 198 14.11 0.82 -9.98
N ILE A 199 14.47 0.05 -11.01
CA ILE A 199 13.90 -1.27 -11.31
C ILE A 199 14.39 -2.34 -10.33
N ALA A 200 15.62 -2.23 -9.83
CA ALA A 200 16.27 -3.28 -9.05
C ALA A 200 15.47 -3.78 -7.83
N PRO A 201 14.83 -2.92 -7.00
CA PRO A 201 13.98 -3.37 -5.90
C PRO A 201 12.79 -4.22 -6.37
N PHE A 202 12.12 -3.80 -7.44
CA PHE A 202 10.99 -4.55 -8.00
C PHE A 202 11.45 -5.90 -8.57
N ARG A 203 12.61 -5.93 -9.24
CA ARG A 203 13.22 -7.16 -9.74
C ARG A 203 13.56 -8.12 -8.61
N ALA A 204 14.10 -7.63 -7.50
CA ALA A 204 14.41 -8.42 -6.32
C ALA A 204 13.16 -8.97 -5.61
N LEU A 205 12.05 -8.24 -5.68
CA LEU A 205 10.78 -8.58 -5.04
C LEU A 205 9.71 -9.08 -6.03
N ASN A 206 10.11 -9.63 -7.18
CA ASN A 206 9.21 -10.05 -8.27
C ASN A 206 8.24 -11.20 -7.91
N GLN A 207 8.41 -11.83 -6.74
CA GLN A 207 7.50 -12.85 -6.20
C GLN A 207 6.35 -12.22 -5.39
N ALA A 208 6.26 -10.90 -5.29
CA ALA A 208 5.11 -10.24 -4.68
C ALA A 208 3.83 -10.57 -5.48
N LEU A 209 2.74 -10.87 -4.76
CA LEU A 209 1.48 -11.30 -5.36
C LEU A 209 0.76 -10.15 -6.10
N ILE A 210 0.99 -8.92 -5.67
CA ILE A 210 0.31 -7.73 -6.17
C ILE A 210 1.38 -6.67 -6.44
N GLY A 211 1.24 -5.98 -7.57
CA GLY A 211 2.05 -4.82 -7.91
C GLY A 211 1.19 -3.72 -8.53
N MET A 212 1.57 -2.47 -8.29
CA MET A 212 0.93 -1.29 -8.85
C MET A 212 1.93 -0.56 -9.75
N THR A 213 1.49 -0.16 -10.94
CA THR A 213 2.30 0.62 -11.88
C THR A 213 2.22 2.12 -11.56
N GLY A 214 3.31 2.84 -11.78
CA GLY A 214 3.32 4.29 -11.75
C GLY A 214 2.55 4.87 -12.94
N HIS A 215 1.89 6.00 -12.74
CA HIS A 215 1.29 6.77 -13.82
C HIS A 215 2.33 7.76 -14.39
N LEU A 216 3.28 7.24 -15.15
CA LEU A 216 4.49 7.91 -15.62
C LEU A 216 4.73 7.60 -17.11
N LEU A 217 5.44 8.48 -17.81
CA LEU A 217 6.05 8.22 -19.13
C LEU A 217 7.56 8.00 -19.00
#